data_AF-A0A4Y4KBF5-F1
#
_entry.id   AF-A0A4Y4KBF5-F1
#
_cell.length_a   1.000
_cell.length_b   1.000
_cell.length_c   1.000
_cell.angle_alpha   90.00
_cell.angle_beta   90.00
_cell.angle_gamma   90.00
#
_symmetry.space_group_name_H-M   'P 1'
#
loop_
_entity.id
_entity.type
_entity.pdbx_description
1 polymer ?
#
loop_
_entity_poly.entity_id
_entity_poly.type
_entity_poly.pdbx_seq_one_letter_code
_entity_poly.pdbx_strand_id
1 'polypeptide(L)'
;MTVLCVRFQLPPMYEAALPGLLGLLGEFTPVVEALPPDGALADLRGAERYFGRDAVELASVIRVRALALHGVDCVIGAGPGPMLARMALRDARPGLTCAVPGEPDAVAGFLAERPVTALPGVGAVTARTLDEYGLDTLGRVAAAPLSTLQRLVGAKSGRELHEKANGVDRSRVVPNAVSLPQALGRVRGGGNPVLAAERPFDRDELDPDRHRRALLSAAGELGSRLRALGKVCRTLTLTVRYADRTPVGTTRSRTLAEPTAHSAALTGVAYALYEALGLQRARVRALVLRAEGLGPAEQAFHQLAFDPADEKVRRIEEVADRARARFGPRAVMPGTLAA
;
A
#
# COMPACT_ATOMS: atom_id res chain seq x y z
N MET A 1 23.28 0.01 9.15
CA MET A 1 22.61 0.43 7.90
C MET A 1 21.55 1.44 8.29
N THR A 2 21.75 2.71 7.99
CA THR A 2 20.81 3.76 8.41
C THR A 2 19.67 3.86 7.41
N VAL A 3 18.44 3.65 7.88
CA VAL A 3 17.23 3.77 7.07
C VAL A 3 16.36 4.88 7.64
N LEU A 4 15.82 5.72 6.77
CA LEU A 4 14.74 6.64 7.11
C LEU A 4 13.39 6.02 6.74
N CYS A 5 12.43 6.14 7.64
CA CYS A 5 11.02 5.95 7.35
C CYS A 5 10.34 7.32 7.39
N VAL A 6 9.81 7.76 6.24
CA VAL A 6 9.18 9.06 6.06
C VAL A 6 7.69 8.86 5.91
N ARG A 7 6.89 9.66 6.60
CA ARG A 7 5.45 9.77 6.39
C ARG A 7 5.08 11.22 6.10
N PHE A 8 4.60 11.44 4.89
CA PHE A 8 4.14 12.73 4.39
C PHE A 8 2.75 13.05 4.93
N GLN A 9 2.54 14.26 5.42
CA GLN A 9 1.24 14.72 5.88
C GLN A 9 0.42 15.20 4.67
N LEU A 10 -0.11 14.23 3.92
CA LEU A 10 -0.91 14.50 2.73
C LEU A 10 -2.38 14.75 3.12
N PRO A 11 -3.03 15.79 2.57
CA PRO A 11 -4.48 15.89 2.60
C PRO A 11 -5.13 14.66 1.93
N PRO A 12 -6.34 14.23 2.35
CA PRO A 12 -6.97 12.98 1.89
C PRO A 12 -7.19 12.84 0.37
N MET A 13 -6.97 13.91 -0.39
CA MET A 13 -7.21 14.01 -1.84
C MET A 13 -5.94 14.02 -2.69
N TYR A 14 -4.74 13.81 -2.11
CA TYR A 14 -3.46 14.10 -2.77
C TYR A 14 -2.54 12.88 -3.00
N GLU A 15 -3.06 11.76 -3.53
CA GLU A 15 -2.22 10.67 -4.07
C GLU A 15 -1.27 11.15 -5.18
N ALA A 16 -1.65 12.21 -5.91
CA ALA A 16 -0.88 12.78 -7.02
C ALA A 16 0.45 13.45 -6.60
N ALA A 17 0.64 13.83 -5.32
CA ALA A 17 1.89 14.42 -4.86
C ALA A 17 2.95 13.37 -4.48
N LEU A 18 2.55 12.13 -4.19
CA LEU A 18 3.47 11.09 -3.73
C LEU A 18 4.61 10.82 -4.73
N PRO A 19 4.39 10.76 -6.06
CA PRO A 19 5.48 10.60 -7.02
C PRO A 19 6.53 11.73 -6.95
N GLY A 20 6.10 12.98 -6.79
CA GLY A 20 7.01 14.12 -6.65
C GLY A 20 7.84 14.05 -5.36
N LEU A 21 7.19 13.72 -4.24
CA LEU A 21 7.84 13.55 -2.94
C LEU A 21 8.84 12.39 -2.92
N LEU A 22 8.54 11.31 -3.64
CA LEU A 22 9.47 10.20 -3.80
C LEU A 22 10.62 10.52 -4.76
N GLY A 23 10.38 11.35 -5.78
CA GLY A 23 11.42 11.94 -6.61
C GLY A 23 12.41 12.75 -5.77
N LEU A 24 11.92 13.56 -4.84
CA LEU A 24 12.73 14.30 -3.87
C LEU A 24 13.61 13.38 -3.02
N LEU A 25 13.07 12.25 -2.51
CA LEU A 25 13.89 11.27 -1.79
C LEU A 25 14.96 10.63 -2.68
N GLY A 26 14.63 10.44 -3.96
CA GLY A 26 15.54 9.94 -5.00
C GLY A 26 16.77 10.81 -5.23
N GLU A 27 16.70 12.12 -4.95
CA GLU A 27 17.85 13.03 -5.00
C GLU A 27 18.89 12.75 -3.91
N PHE A 28 18.48 12.13 -2.80
CA PHE A 28 19.37 11.79 -1.69
C PHE A 28 19.91 10.37 -1.80
N THR A 29 19.07 9.42 -2.22
CA THR A 29 19.46 8.02 -2.36
C THR A 29 18.68 7.35 -3.48
N PRO A 30 19.33 6.50 -4.31
CA PRO A 30 18.61 5.71 -5.31
C PRO A 30 17.81 4.55 -4.68
N VAL A 31 18.03 4.23 -3.40
CA VAL A 31 17.39 3.11 -2.71
C VAL A 31 16.18 3.60 -1.92
N VAL A 32 15.07 3.79 -2.63
CA VAL A 32 13.79 4.26 -2.06
C VAL A 32 12.67 3.25 -2.33
N GLU A 33 12.02 2.82 -1.25
CA GLU A 33 10.80 2.00 -1.26
C GLU A 33 9.61 2.88 -0.91
N ALA A 34 8.66 3.00 -1.82
CA ALA A 34 7.38 3.64 -1.58
C ALA A 34 6.49 2.80 -0.67
N LEU A 35 5.83 3.47 0.27
CA LEU A 35 4.84 2.91 1.17
C LEU A 35 3.52 3.68 1.05
N PRO A 36 2.70 3.42 0.02
CA PRO A 36 1.39 4.03 -0.11
C PRO A 36 0.55 3.84 1.17
N PRO A 37 -0.32 4.81 1.52
CA PRO A 37 -0.71 5.96 0.69
C PRO A 37 0.21 7.18 0.80
N ASP A 38 1.01 7.28 1.86
CA ASP A 38 1.64 8.55 2.29
C ASP A 38 3.07 8.40 2.80
N GLY A 39 3.73 7.25 2.60
CA GLY A 39 5.03 6.98 3.19
C GLY A 39 6.10 6.48 2.23
N ALA A 40 7.33 6.41 2.75
CA ALA A 40 8.49 5.85 2.08
C ALA A 40 9.52 5.30 3.08
N LEU A 41 10.37 4.39 2.61
CA LEU A 41 11.65 4.05 3.22
C LEU A 41 12.78 4.48 2.29
N ALA A 42 13.85 5.03 2.86
CA ALA A 42 15.04 5.44 2.13
C ALA A 42 16.28 4.90 2.85
N ASP A 43 17.13 4.16 2.15
CA ASP A 43 18.43 3.71 2.68
C ASP A 43 19.47 4.81 2.49
N LEU A 44 19.95 5.37 3.60
CA LEU A 44 20.89 6.50 3.59
C LEU A 44 22.36 6.07 3.66
N ARG A 45 22.68 4.78 3.68
CA ARG A 45 24.06 4.32 3.87
C ARG A 45 25.07 4.95 2.89
N GLY A 46 24.66 5.15 1.63
CA GLY A 46 25.48 5.86 0.64
C GLY A 46 25.41 7.38 0.78
N ALA A 47 24.24 7.90 1.16
CA ALA A 47 23.95 9.32 1.28
C ALA A 47 24.74 9.98 2.44
N GLU A 48 24.78 9.35 3.61
CA GLU A 48 25.53 9.87 4.78
C GLU A 48 27.01 10.10 4.41
N ARG A 49 27.62 9.15 3.69
CA ARG A 49 29.00 9.26 3.22
C ARG A 49 29.19 10.33 2.14
N TYR A 50 28.24 10.43 1.21
CA TYR A 50 28.32 11.39 0.09
C TYR A 50 28.13 12.84 0.57
N PHE A 51 27.14 13.08 1.44
CA PHE A 51 26.81 14.41 1.94
C PHE A 51 27.63 14.81 3.18
N GLY A 52 28.33 13.87 3.82
CA GLY A 52 29.10 14.12 5.05
C GLY A 52 28.22 14.59 6.21
N ARG A 53 26.98 14.08 6.27
CA ARG A 53 25.96 14.46 7.26
C ARG A 53 25.33 13.22 7.87
N ASP A 54 24.87 13.34 9.10
CA ASP A 54 24.16 12.26 9.77
C ASP A 54 22.71 12.11 9.26
N ALA A 55 22.08 11.01 9.68
CA ALA A 55 20.69 10.69 9.32
C ALA A 55 19.68 11.78 9.73
N VAL A 56 19.90 12.46 10.86
CA VAL A 56 18.98 13.43 11.46
C VAL A 56 19.08 14.77 10.73
N GLU A 57 20.29 15.17 10.37
CA GLU A 57 20.59 16.32 9.51
C GLU A 57 19.97 16.11 8.12
N LEU A 58 20.21 14.95 7.50
CA LEU A 58 19.61 14.61 6.20
C LEU A 58 18.08 14.58 6.27
N ALA A 59 17.50 14.00 7.31
CA ALA A 59 16.06 14.03 7.55
C ALA A 59 15.52 15.48 7.65
N SER A 60 16.27 16.37 8.30
CA SER A 60 15.90 17.79 8.42
C SER A 60 15.94 18.51 7.08
N VAL A 61 16.96 18.23 6.25
CA VAL A 61 17.02 18.77 4.88
C VAL A 61 15.85 18.26 4.03
N ILE A 62 15.55 16.96 4.09
CA ILE A 62 14.42 16.34 3.37
C ILE A 62 13.11 17.02 3.76
N ARG A 63 12.88 17.24 5.06
CA ARG A 63 11.68 17.92 5.57
C ARG A 63 11.55 19.35 5.06
N VAL A 64 12.61 20.14 5.14
CA VAL A 64 12.62 21.52 4.65
C VAL A 64 12.34 21.56 3.14
N ARG A 65 12.95 20.66 2.36
CA ARG A 65 12.70 20.58 0.91
C ARG A 65 11.27 20.14 0.59
N ALA A 66 10.74 19.14 1.29
CA ALA A 66 9.37 18.68 1.09
C ALA A 66 8.36 19.80 1.36
N LEU A 67 8.58 20.58 2.41
CA LEU A 67 7.75 21.74 2.72
C LEU A 67 7.90 22.86 1.68
N ALA A 68 9.14 23.19 1.27
CA ALA A 68 9.40 24.29 0.35
C ALA A 68 8.96 24.00 -1.10
N LEU A 69 9.17 22.77 -1.58
CA LEU A 69 8.92 22.40 -2.98
C LEU A 69 7.50 21.88 -3.21
N HIS A 70 6.90 21.23 -2.20
CA HIS A 70 5.62 20.56 -2.34
C HIS A 70 4.56 21.06 -1.35
N GLY A 71 4.91 21.93 -0.39
CA GLY A 71 3.97 22.39 0.64
C GLY A 71 3.55 21.31 1.63
N VAL A 72 4.32 20.22 1.73
CA VAL A 72 3.97 19.04 2.53
C VAL A 72 4.95 18.87 3.67
N ASP A 73 4.43 18.85 4.89
CA ASP A 73 5.22 18.50 6.08
C ASP A 73 5.38 16.97 6.20
N CYS A 74 6.40 16.53 6.92
CA CYS A 74 6.68 15.11 7.08
C CYS A 74 7.14 14.76 8.51
N VAL A 75 6.77 13.55 8.90
CA VAL A 75 7.21 12.91 10.13
C VAL A 75 8.24 11.86 9.72
N ILE A 76 9.41 11.87 10.36
CA ILE A 76 10.55 11.02 9.97
C ILE A 76 11.05 10.25 11.18
N GLY A 77 11.15 8.92 11.03
CA GLY A 77 11.87 8.04 11.93
C GLY A 77 13.15 7.54 11.28
N ALA A 78 14.25 7.44 12.04
CA ALA A 78 15.53 6.91 11.59
C ALA A 78 15.93 5.73 12.48
N GLY A 79 16.59 4.73 11.90
CA GLY A 79 17.13 3.61 12.69
C GLY A 79 17.96 2.62 11.88
N PRO A 80 18.60 1.66 12.55
CA PRO A 80 19.40 0.64 11.88
C PRO A 80 18.48 -0.41 11.25
N GLY A 81 18.05 -0.15 10.02
CA GLY A 81 17.19 -1.03 9.22
C GLY A 81 15.70 -0.62 9.23
N PRO A 82 14.89 -1.21 8.33
CA PRO A 82 13.51 -0.80 8.11
C PRO A 82 12.59 -0.96 9.33
N MET A 83 12.76 -2.03 10.11
CA MET A 83 11.97 -2.26 11.32
C MET A 83 12.12 -1.10 12.31
N LEU A 84 13.35 -0.76 12.68
CA LEU A 84 13.62 0.24 13.71
C LEU A 84 13.26 1.65 13.21
N ALA A 85 13.50 1.96 11.94
CA ALA A 85 13.06 3.22 11.34
C ALA A 85 11.53 3.39 11.41
N ARG A 86 10.76 2.32 11.15
CA ARG A 86 9.29 2.33 11.28
C ARG A 86 8.82 2.45 12.73
N MET A 87 9.56 1.87 13.67
CA MET A 87 9.23 1.98 15.09
C MET A 87 9.54 3.40 15.60
N ALA A 88 10.70 3.96 15.26
CA ALA A 88 11.07 5.33 15.56
C ALA A 88 10.05 6.34 15.01
N LEU A 89 9.52 6.08 13.81
CA LEU A 89 8.48 6.92 13.20
C LEU A 89 7.22 7.05 14.08
N ARG A 90 6.90 6.06 14.91
CA ARG A 90 5.73 6.12 15.80
C ARG A 90 5.90 7.15 16.92
N ASP A 91 7.13 7.41 17.34
CA ASP A 91 7.44 8.41 18.38
C ASP A 91 7.80 9.77 17.78
N ALA A 92 8.13 9.80 16.49
CA ALA A 92 8.42 11.02 15.76
C ALA A 92 7.18 11.93 15.67
N ARG A 93 7.42 13.23 15.67
CA ARG A 93 6.40 14.27 15.53
C ARG A 93 6.76 15.23 14.39
N PRO A 94 5.79 15.97 13.82
CA PRO A 94 6.10 17.04 12.87
C PRO A 94 7.19 17.96 13.44
N GLY A 95 8.24 18.22 12.66
CA GLY A 95 9.41 19.00 13.08
C GLY A 95 10.46 18.27 13.93
N LEU A 96 10.16 17.12 14.54
CA LEU A 96 11.12 16.34 15.36
C LEU A 96 11.34 14.94 14.79
N THR A 97 12.55 14.71 14.27
CA THR A 97 12.98 13.38 13.81
C THR A 97 13.32 12.52 15.02
N CYS A 98 12.72 11.32 15.12
CA CYS A 98 13.14 10.33 16.12
C CYS A 98 14.17 9.41 15.49
N ALA A 99 15.32 9.22 16.14
CA ALA A 99 16.39 8.35 15.67
C ALA A 99 16.74 7.29 16.72
N VAL A 100 16.80 6.04 16.30
CA VAL A 100 17.33 4.94 17.11
C VAL A 100 18.80 4.74 16.73
N PRO A 101 19.74 4.86 17.69
CA PRO A 101 21.16 4.63 17.43
C PRO A 101 21.46 3.19 16.98
N GLY A 102 22.63 3.00 16.37
CA GLY A 102 23.05 1.72 15.80
C GLY A 102 23.64 0.73 16.79
N GLU A 103 23.97 1.19 18.00
CA GLU A 103 24.63 0.41 19.04
C GLU A 103 23.68 -0.68 19.58
N PRO A 104 24.17 -1.93 19.74
CA PRO A 104 23.33 -3.04 20.22
C PRO A 104 22.61 -2.74 21.54
N ASP A 105 23.29 -2.09 22.49
CA ASP A 105 22.70 -1.74 23.80
C ASP A 105 21.62 -0.67 23.68
N ALA A 106 21.79 0.31 22.78
CA ALA A 106 20.79 1.33 22.51
C ALA A 106 19.55 0.74 21.83
N VAL A 107 19.75 -0.20 20.89
CA VAL A 107 18.66 -0.93 20.24
C VAL A 107 17.92 -1.81 21.25
N ALA A 108 18.63 -2.55 22.09
CA ALA A 108 18.04 -3.38 23.13
C ALA A 108 17.23 -2.53 24.13
N GLY A 109 17.79 -1.41 24.59
CA GLY A 109 17.09 -0.48 25.47
C GLY A 109 15.85 0.14 24.83
N PHE A 110 15.92 0.53 23.55
CA PHE A 110 14.77 1.07 22.82
C PHE A 110 13.64 0.05 22.66
N LEU A 111 13.98 -1.23 22.47
CA LEU A 111 13.00 -2.31 22.26
C LEU A 111 12.41 -2.84 23.57
N ALA A 112 13.19 -2.91 24.65
CA ALA A 112 12.85 -3.65 25.87
C ALA A 112 11.44 -3.35 26.41
N GLU A 113 11.07 -2.08 26.51
CA GLU A 113 9.78 -1.64 27.07
C GLU A 113 8.65 -1.54 26.04
N ARG A 114 8.94 -1.80 24.77
CA ARG A 114 7.93 -1.65 23.70
C ARG A 114 6.94 -2.80 23.75
N PRO A 115 5.64 -2.52 23.56
CA PRO A 115 4.66 -3.58 23.46
C PRO A 115 4.89 -4.39 22.18
N VAL A 116 4.54 -5.67 22.19
CA VAL A 116 4.71 -6.53 21.00
C VAL A 116 3.94 -6.00 19.78
N THR A 117 2.81 -5.31 19.99
CA THR A 117 2.02 -4.65 18.93
C THR A 117 2.74 -3.52 18.21
N ALA A 118 3.84 -2.99 18.77
CA ALA A 118 4.68 -2.01 18.10
C ALA A 118 5.45 -2.63 16.92
N LEU A 119 5.71 -3.94 16.99
CA LEU A 119 6.57 -4.65 16.04
C LEU A 119 5.91 -4.81 14.66
N PRO A 120 6.55 -4.34 13.58
CA PRO A 120 6.05 -4.55 12.23
C PRO A 120 5.94 -6.05 11.87
N GLY A 121 4.72 -6.47 11.54
CA GLY A 121 4.40 -7.85 11.16
C GLY A 121 3.70 -8.67 12.25
N VAL A 122 3.61 -8.15 13.47
CA VAL A 122 2.78 -8.77 14.53
C VAL A 122 1.35 -8.24 14.40
N GLY A 123 0.42 -9.14 14.10
CA GLY A 123 -1.02 -8.84 14.05
C GLY A 123 -1.66 -8.89 15.43
N ALA A 124 -2.90 -8.39 15.53
CA ALA A 124 -3.67 -8.39 16.78
C ALA A 124 -3.87 -9.79 17.38
N VAL A 125 -4.02 -10.83 16.54
CA VAL A 125 -4.16 -12.22 16.98
C VAL A 125 -2.88 -12.71 17.65
N THR A 126 -1.74 -12.57 16.97
CA THR A 126 -0.43 -12.96 17.49
C THR A 126 -0.09 -12.21 18.77
N ALA A 127 -0.38 -10.91 18.84
CA ALA A 127 -0.17 -10.11 20.05
C ALA A 127 -1.00 -10.65 21.22
N ARG A 128 -2.30 -10.91 21.02
CA ARG A 128 -3.17 -11.50 22.07
C ARG A 128 -2.65 -12.85 22.55
N THR A 129 -2.24 -13.73 21.62
CA THR A 129 -1.67 -15.03 21.99
C THR A 129 -0.39 -14.87 22.81
N LEU A 130 0.43 -13.84 22.58
CA LEU A 130 1.63 -13.60 23.39
C LEU A 130 1.28 -13.00 24.75
N ASP A 131 0.33 -12.07 24.78
CA ASP A 131 -0.18 -11.43 26.01
C ASP A 131 -0.76 -12.47 26.98
N GLU A 132 -1.48 -13.48 26.48
CA GLU A 132 -2.02 -14.59 27.29
C GLU A 132 -0.94 -15.39 28.04
N TYR A 133 0.30 -15.38 27.54
CA TYR A 133 1.46 -16.04 28.14
C TYR A 133 2.38 -15.05 28.86
N GLY A 134 1.94 -13.80 29.11
CA GLY A 134 2.69 -12.76 29.81
C GLY A 134 3.81 -12.12 28.97
N LEU A 135 3.86 -12.40 27.67
CA LEU A 135 4.83 -11.86 26.72
C LEU A 135 4.31 -10.58 26.07
N ASP A 136 4.02 -9.57 26.91
CA ASP A 136 3.43 -8.28 26.51
C ASP A 136 4.43 -7.27 25.91
N THR A 137 5.72 -7.48 26.18
CA THR A 137 6.82 -6.56 25.85
C THR A 137 7.90 -7.27 25.04
N LEU A 138 8.56 -6.53 24.15
CA LEU A 138 9.63 -7.09 23.32
C LEU A 138 10.83 -7.56 24.16
N GLY A 139 11.12 -6.93 25.30
CA GLY A 139 12.14 -7.41 26.23
C GLY A 139 11.82 -8.81 26.77
N ARG A 140 10.56 -9.08 27.14
CA ARG A 140 10.12 -10.42 27.58
C ARG A 140 10.16 -11.44 26.45
N VAL A 141 9.76 -11.04 25.24
CA VAL A 141 9.84 -11.89 24.05
C VAL A 141 11.30 -12.21 23.69
N ALA A 142 12.21 -11.25 23.81
CA ALA A 142 13.64 -11.46 23.57
C ALA A 142 14.26 -12.44 24.57
N ALA A 143 13.84 -12.37 25.84
CA ALA A 143 14.28 -13.29 26.90
C ALA A 143 13.63 -14.69 26.84
N ALA A 144 12.51 -14.84 26.13
CA ALA A 144 11.80 -16.11 26.03
C ALA A 144 12.59 -17.13 25.17
N PRO A 145 12.60 -18.43 25.55
CA PRO A 145 13.20 -19.47 24.72
C PRO A 145 12.55 -19.53 23.34
N LEU A 146 13.37 -19.63 22.29
CA LEU A 146 12.91 -19.71 20.91
C LEU A 146 11.90 -20.86 20.69
N SER A 147 12.11 -22.01 21.33
CA SER A 147 11.20 -23.16 21.25
C SER A 147 9.79 -22.85 21.77
N THR A 148 9.68 -22.02 22.81
CA THR A 148 8.39 -21.56 23.33
C THR A 148 7.68 -20.68 22.32
N LEU A 149 8.38 -19.69 21.76
CA LEU A 149 7.81 -18.80 20.74
C LEU A 149 7.36 -19.57 19.50
N GLN A 150 8.14 -20.54 19.05
CA GLN A 150 7.80 -21.39 17.92
C GLN A 150 6.56 -22.26 18.17
N ARG A 151 6.34 -22.72 19.41
CA ARG A 151 5.12 -23.45 19.79
C ARG A 151 3.89 -22.56 19.82
N LEU A 152 4.03 -21.28 20.21
CA LEU A 152 2.91 -20.35 20.33
C LEU A 152 2.45 -19.82 18.97
N VAL A 153 3.38 -19.40 18.11
CA VAL A 153 3.05 -18.66 16.88
C VAL A 153 3.49 -19.38 15.59
N GLY A 154 4.06 -20.58 15.72
CA GLY A 154 4.58 -21.39 14.62
C GLY A 154 6.10 -21.24 14.41
N ALA A 155 6.71 -22.26 13.79
CA ALA A 155 8.17 -22.37 13.68
C ALA A 155 8.84 -21.18 12.98
N LYS A 156 8.27 -20.73 11.85
CA LYS A 156 8.80 -19.59 11.07
C LYS A 156 8.56 -18.27 11.78
N SER A 157 7.30 -17.98 12.14
CA SER A 157 6.91 -16.73 12.79
C SER A 157 7.58 -16.54 14.14
N GLY A 158 7.76 -17.62 14.92
CA GLY A 158 8.41 -17.58 16.23
C GLY A 158 9.90 -17.24 16.11
N ARG A 159 10.58 -17.75 15.08
CA ARG A 159 11.97 -17.38 14.77
C ARG A 159 12.07 -15.91 14.36
N GLU A 160 11.23 -15.46 13.43
CA GLU A 160 11.23 -14.06 12.98
C GLU A 160 10.91 -13.10 14.13
N LEU A 161 9.96 -13.46 15.00
CA LEU A 161 9.61 -12.69 16.19
C LEU A 161 10.78 -12.59 17.15
N HIS A 162 11.47 -13.70 17.43
CA HIS A 162 12.62 -13.71 18.34
C HIS A 162 13.80 -12.89 17.79
N GLU A 163 14.13 -13.05 16.50
CA GLU A 163 15.18 -12.26 15.85
C GLU A 163 14.87 -10.76 15.93
N LYS A 164 13.64 -10.36 15.60
CA LYS A 164 13.19 -8.97 15.64
C LYS A 164 13.14 -8.37 17.05
N ALA A 165 12.71 -9.15 18.05
CA ALA A 165 12.71 -8.71 19.45
C ALA A 165 14.13 -8.43 19.96
N ASN A 166 15.13 -9.11 19.42
CA ASN A 166 16.56 -8.88 19.67
C ASN A 166 17.18 -7.81 18.73
N GLY A 167 16.37 -7.04 18.01
CA GLY A 167 16.86 -5.99 17.10
C GLY A 167 17.42 -6.50 15.77
N VAL A 168 17.34 -7.80 15.50
CA VAL A 168 17.84 -8.41 14.25
C VAL A 168 16.74 -8.36 13.20
N ASP A 169 16.82 -7.37 12.31
CA ASP A 169 15.96 -7.27 11.13
C ASP A 169 16.74 -7.61 9.86
N ARG A 170 16.31 -8.66 9.17
CA ARG A 170 16.88 -9.08 7.86
C ARG A 170 16.22 -8.40 6.68
N SER A 171 15.18 -7.61 6.90
CA SER A 171 14.50 -6.88 5.84
C SER A 171 15.41 -5.82 5.22
N ARG A 172 15.22 -5.56 3.93
CA ARG A 172 15.94 -4.54 3.17
C ARG A 172 14.94 -3.63 2.49
N VAL A 173 15.34 -2.38 2.30
CA VAL A 173 14.60 -1.43 1.47
C VAL A 173 14.61 -1.94 0.04
N VAL A 174 13.45 -2.20 -0.54
CA VAL A 174 13.33 -2.69 -1.92
C VAL A 174 13.02 -1.51 -2.83
N PRO A 175 13.95 -1.10 -3.71
CA PRO A 175 13.72 0.03 -4.60
C PRO A 175 12.52 -0.22 -5.51
N ASN A 176 11.45 0.55 -5.30
CA ASN A 176 10.24 0.50 -6.13
C ASN A 176 9.66 1.91 -6.39
N ALA A 177 10.32 2.97 -5.91
CA ALA A 177 9.87 4.35 -6.06
C ALA A 177 9.83 4.83 -7.51
N VAL A 178 10.79 4.41 -8.34
CA VAL A 178 10.79 4.68 -9.81
C VAL A 178 9.61 4.00 -10.50
N SER A 179 9.09 2.93 -9.90
CA SER A 179 7.97 2.14 -10.41
C SER A 179 6.63 2.63 -9.86
N LEU A 180 6.47 3.87 -9.38
CA LEU A 180 5.26 4.26 -8.64
C LEU A 180 3.91 4.12 -9.37
N PRO A 181 3.82 4.35 -10.69
CA PRO A 181 2.62 3.96 -11.42
C PRO A 181 2.25 2.48 -11.14
N GLN A 182 3.25 1.62 -10.90
CA GLN A 182 3.16 0.18 -10.62
C GLN A 182 2.99 -0.16 -9.13
N ALA A 183 3.26 0.77 -8.20
CA ALA A 183 3.35 0.49 -6.75
C ALA A 183 2.09 0.86 -5.95
N LEU A 184 1.23 1.74 -6.47
CA LEU A 184 -0.09 2.09 -5.91
C LEU A 184 -1.06 0.88 -5.78
N GLY A 185 -0.63 -0.31 -6.19
CA GLY A 185 -1.37 -1.55 -6.07
C GLY A 185 -0.85 -2.58 -5.05
N ARG A 186 0.37 -2.43 -4.53
CA ARG A 186 0.94 -3.45 -3.65
C ARG A 186 0.32 -3.39 -2.26
N VAL A 187 -0.72 -4.20 -2.04
CA VAL A 187 -1.18 -4.55 -0.69
C VAL A 187 -0.02 -5.23 0.03
N ARG A 188 0.20 -4.81 1.29
CA ARG A 188 1.31 -5.20 2.16
C ARG A 188 1.63 -6.71 2.12
N GLY A 189 2.91 -7.02 1.92
CA GLY A 189 3.53 -8.31 2.24
C GLY A 189 3.79 -9.19 1.03
N GLY A 190 5.02 -9.17 0.52
CA GLY A 190 5.74 -10.27 -0.18
C GLY A 190 5.07 -11.09 -1.29
N GLY A 191 3.82 -10.79 -1.67
CA GLY A 191 3.01 -11.55 -2.63
C GLY A 191 2.92 -10.88 -3.99
N ASN A 192 2.33 -11.60 -4.94
CA ASN A 192 2.09 -11.16 -6.32
C ASN A 192 1.58 -9.71 -6.38
N PRO A 193 2.01 -8.92 -7.38
CA PRO A 193 1.53 -7.55 -7.53
C PRO A 193 0.01 -7.57 -7.75
N VAL A 194 -0.69 -6.80 -6.92
CA VAL A 194 -2.14 -6.54 -6.99
C VAL A 194 -2.31 -5.07 -7.38
N LEU A 195 -3.48 -4.65 -7.86
CA LEU A 195 -3.89 -3.24 -7.96
C LEU A 195 -5.26 -3.10 -7.31
N ALA A 196 -5.48 -2.06 -6.50
CA ALA A 196 -6.74 -1.87 -5.80
C ALA A 196 -7.28 -0.45 -5.99
N ALA A 197 -8.60 -0.33 -6.05
CA ALA A 197 -9.32 0.93 -6.02
C ALA A 197 -10.44 0.83 -4.98
N GLU A 198 -10.44 1.75 -4.00
CA GLU A 198 -11.47 1.87 -2.97
C GLU A 198 -12.37 3.07 -3.27
N ARG A 199 -13.67 2.92 -2.99
CA ARG A 199 -14.67 3.98 -3.02
C ARG A 199 -15.41 3.98 -1.68
N PRO A 200 -14.98 4.83 -0.73
CA PRO A 200 -15.73 5.06 0.49
C PRO A 200 -16.98 5.90 0.20
N PHE A 201 -18.03 5.68 0.98
CA PHE A 201 -19.23 6.53 1.00
C PHE A 201 -19.23 7.39 2.26
N ASP A 202 -19.62 8.66 2.12
CA ASP A 202 -19.70 9.62 3.24
C ASP A 202 -20.76 9.22 4.27
N ARG A 203 -21.80 8.52 3.82
CA ARG A 203 -22.87 7.96 4.63
C ARG A 203 -23.09 6.51 4.23
N ASP A 204 -23.61 5.73 5.16
CA ASP A 204 -24.02 4.35 4.92
C ASP A 204 -25.01 4.29 3.76
N GLU A 205 -24.56 3.76 2.63
CA GLU A 205 -25.29 3.80 1.36
C GLU A 205 -26.10 2.52 1.18
N LEU A 206 -27.32 2.69 0.67
CA LEU A 206 -28.27 1.60 0.40
C LEU A 206 -28.68 1.55 -1.07
N ASP A 207 -28.49 2.64 -1.80
CA ASP A 207 -28.91 2.79 -3.18
C ASP A 207 -28.03 1.95 -4.14
N PRO A 208 -28.58 0.92 -4.80
CA PRO A 208 -27.85 0.11 -5.77
C PRO A 208 -27.25 0.93 -6.93
N ASP A 209 -27.89 2.03 -7.34
CA ASP A 209 -27.40 2.85 -8.45
C ASP A 209 -26.16 3.64 -8.07
N ARG A 210 -26.06 4.07 -6.80
CA ARG A 210 -24.84 4.65 -6.25
C ARG A 210 -23.72 3.63 -6.13
N HIS A 211 -24.04 2.39 -5.73
CA HIS A 211 -23.06 1.30 -5.73
C HIS A 211 -22.54 1.01 -7.14
N ARG A 212 -23.42 0.92 -8.15
CA ARG A 212 -23.02 0.72 -9.55
C ARG A 212 -22.12 1.85 -10.06
N ARG A 213 -22.47 3.12 -9.77
CA ARG A 213 -21.62 4.27 -10.14
C ARG A 213 -20.23 4.20 -9.48
N ALA A 214 -20.16 3.83 -8.20
CA ALA A 214 -18.89 3.65 -7.51
C ALA A 214 -18.05 2.52 -8.14
N LEU A 215 -18.67 1.37 -8.47
CA LEU A 215 -17.99 0.26 -9.15
C LEU A 215 -17.50 0.64 -10.54
N LEU A 216 -18.31 1.36 -11.33
CA LEU A 216 -17.90 1.88 -12.64
C LEU A 216 -16.69 2.81 -12.54
N SER A 217 -16.71 3.73 -11.56
CA SER A 217 -15.58 4.62 -11.29
C SER A 217 -14.32 3.84 -10.90
N ALA A 218 -14.44 2.87 -10.00
CA ALA A 218 -13.31 2.06 -9.53
C ALA A 218 -12.75 1.14 -10.64
N ALA A 219 -13.61 0.53 -11.45
CA ALA A 219 -13.22 -0.30 -12.59
C ALA A 219 -12.54 0.53 -13.69
N GLY A 220 -13.04 1.74 -13.97
CA GLY A 220 -12.41 2.66 -14.92
C GLY A 220 -11.03 3.13 -14.47
N GLU A 221 -10.88 3.43 -13.18
CA GLU A 221 -9.57 3.75 -12.59
C GLU A 221 -8.61 2.56 -12.69
N LEU A 222 -9.05 1.36 -12.32
CA LEU A 222 -8.22 0.15 -12.43
C LEU A 222 -7.81 -0.14 -13.87
N GLY A 223 -8.73 -0.02 -14.83
CA GLY A 223 -8.45 -0.23 -16.26
C GLY A 223 -7.43 0.78 -16.78
N SER A 224 -7.60 2.06 -16.47
CA SER A 224 -6.65 3.11 -16.86
C SER A 224 -5.27 2.89 -16.23
N ARG A 225 -5.22 2.54 -14.93
CA ARG A 225 -3.97 2.18 -14.23
C ARG A 225 -3.32 0.96 -14.89
N LEU A 226 -4.04 -0.13 -15.13
CA LEU A 226 -3.50 -1.32 -15.79
C LEU A 226 -2.88 -1.03 -17.16
N ARG A 227 -3.58 -0.23 -17.99
CA ARG A 227 -3.09 0.15 -19.33
C ARG A 227 -1.88 1.07 -19.27
N ALA A 228 -1.85 2.03 -18.35
CA ALA A 228 -0.68 2.87 -18.12
C ALA A 228 0.57 2.06 -17.73
N LEU A 229 0.38 0.86 -17.18
CA LEU A 229 1.46 -0.06 -16.79
C LEU A 229 1.78 -1.14 -17.82
N GLY A 230 1.05 -1.19 -18.93
CA GLY A 230 1.14 -2.30 -19.88
C GLY A 230 0.85 -3.66 -19.24
N LYS A 231 -0.03 -3.70 -18.23
CA LYS A 231 -0.42 -4.91 -17.50
C LYS A 231 -1.87 -5.27 -17.76
N VAL A 232 -2.17 -6.55 -17.64
CA VAL A 232 -3.54 -7.11 -17.65
C VAL A 232 -3.79 -7.86 -16.36
N CYS A 233 -5.05 -7.91 -15.90
CA CYS A 233 -5.41 -8.70 -14.72
C CYS A 233 -6.13 -9.99 -15.11
N ARG A 234 -5.86 -11.06 -14.36
CA ARG A 234 -6.52 -12.36 -14.54
C ARG A 234 -7.68 -12.57 -13.57
N THR A 235 -7.60 -11.99 -12.38
CA THR A 235 -8.62 -12.17 -11.35
C THR A 235 -9.07 -10.82 -10.83
N LEU A 236 -10.39 -10.64 -10.69
CA LEU A 236 -10.97 -9.45 -10.07
C LEU A 236 -11.66 -9.86 -8.76
N THR A 237 -11.35 -9.16 -7.68
CA THR A 237 -11.87 -9.38 -6.34
C THR A 237 -12.61 -8.13 -5.87
N LEU A 238 -13.88 -8.29 -5.49
CA LEU A 238 -14.70 -7.26 -4.87
C LEU A 238 -14.83 -7.53 -3.37
N THR A 239 -14.44 -6.56 -2.54
CA THR A 239 -14.68 -6.57 -1.10
C THR A 239 -15.66 -5.46 -0.74
N VAL A 240 -16.75 -5.82 -0.06
CA VAL A 240 -17.77 -4.90 0.44
C VAL A 240 -17.61 -4.73 1.94
N ARG A 241 -17.49 -3.48 2.39
CA ARG A 241 -17.42 -3.12 3.82
C ARG A 241 -18.78 -2.61 4.27
N TYR A 242 -19.39 -3.30 5.22
CA TYR A 242 -20.70 -2.94 5.76
C TYR A 242 -20.60 -1.93 6.91
N ALA A 243 -21.73 -1.29 7.19
CA ALA A 243 -21.91 -0.36 8.31
C ALA A 243 -21.81 -1.02 9.69
N ASP A 244 -22.10 -2.33 9.78
CA ASP A 244 -22.16 -3.10 11.04
C ASP A 244 -20.79 -3.35 11.73
N ARG A 245 -19.73 -2.71 11.25
CA ARG A 245 -18.35 -2.80 11.77
C ARG A 245 -17.80 -4.23 11.83
N THR A 246 -18.36 -5.17 11.07
CA THR A 246 -17.74 -6.48 10.90
C THR A 246 -16.36 -6.27 10.24
N PRO A 247 -15.25 -6.63 10.91
CA PRO A 247 -13.90 -6.30 10.43
C PRO A 247 -13.53 -7.05 9.14
N VAL A 248 -14.25 -8.12 8.82
CA VAL A 248 -14.07 -8.95 7.63
C VAL A 248 -15.24 -8.66 6.69
N GLY A 249 -15.08 -7.69 5.79
CA GLY A 249 -16.07 -7.42 4.73
C GLY A 249 -16.29 -8.64 3.84
N THR A 250 -17.47 -8.77 3.22
CA THR A 250 -17.71 -9.89 2.29
C THR A 250 -16.86 -9.70 1.05
N THR A 251 -16.08 -10.72 0.72
CA THR A 251 -15.19 -10.71 -0.45
C THR A 251 -15.63 -11.78 -1.43
N ARG A 252 -15.72 -11.42 -2.71
CA ARG A 252 -15.95 -12.34 -3.82
C ARG A 252 -14.91 -12.09 -4.91
N SER A 253 -14.33 -13.14 -5.44
CA SER A 253 -13.39 -13.07 -6.54
C SER A 253 -13.89 -13.87 -7.73
N ARG A 254 -13.52 -13.42 -8.94
CA ARG A 254 -13.77 -14.13 -10.18
C ARG A 254 -12.52 -14.09 -11.05
N THR A 255 -12.07 -15.26 -11.46
CA THR A 255 -11.04 -15.42 -12.48
C THR A 255 -11.68 -15.19 -13.85
N LEU A 256 -11.09 -14.29 -14.62
CA LEU A 256 -11.50 -13.98 -16.00
C LEU A 256 -11.05 -15.11 -16.93
N ALA A 257 -11.87 -15.40 -17.95
CA ALA A 257 -11.50 -16.34 -19.00
C ALA A 257 -10.28 -15.81 -19.79
N GLU A 258 -10.26 -14.50 -20.04
CA GLU A 258 -9.18 -13.80 -20.72
C GLU A 258 -8.63 -12.69 -19.81
N PRO A 259 -7.29 -12.62 -19.60
CA PRO A 259 -6.68 -11.50 -18.91
C PRO A 259 -6.96 -10.18 -19.64
N THR A 260 -7.50 -9.19 -18.94
CA THR A 260 -7.91 -7.91 -19.56
C THR A 260 -7.50 -6.69 -18.74
N ALA A 261 -7.38 -5.56 -19.43
CA ALA A 261 -7.23 -4.23 -18.85
C ALA A 261 -8.36 -3.29 -19.30
N HIS A 262 -9.39 -3.81 -19.96
CA HIS A 262 -10.48 -3.00 -20.52
C HIS A 262 -11.49 -2.59 -19.45
N SER A 263 -11.81 -1.30 -19.38
CA SER A 263 -12.62 -0.74 -18.31
C SER A 263 -14.06 -1.29 -18.37
N ALA A 264 -14.60 -1.46 -19.59
CA ALA A 264 -15.92 -2.05 -19.81
C ALA A 264 -16.00 -3.52 -19.32
N ALA A 265 -15.00 -4.34 -19.67
CA ALA A 265 -14.95 -5.74 -19.25
C ALA A 265 -14.82 -5.87 -17.72
N LEU A 266 -13.95 -5.07 -17.11
CA LEU A 266 -13.80 -5.01 -15.65
C LEU A 266 -15.08 -4.55 -14.96
N THR A 267 -15.79 -3.57 -15.52
CA THR A 267 -17.07 -3.09 -15.00
C THR A 267 -18.13 -4.19 -15.04
N GLY A 268 -18.27 -4.89 -16.16
CA GLY A 268 -19.21 -6.00 -16.29
C GLY A 268 -18.96 -7.11 -15.26
N VAL A 269 -17.68 -7.40 -14.99
CA VAL A 269 -17.28 -8.36 -13.95
C VAL A 269 -17.59 -7.86 -12.55
N ALA A 270 -17.29 -6.59 -12.27
CA ALA A 270 -17.60 -5.96 -10.99
C ALA A 270 -19.10 -5.98 -10.69
N TYR A 271 -19.95 -5.71 -11.69
CA TYR A 271 -21.40 -5.81 -11.56
C TYR A 271 -21.85 -7.25 -11.30
N ALA A 272 -21.32 -8.23 -12.03
CA ALA A 272 -21.67 -9.63 -11.79
C ALA A 272 -21.26 -10.10 -10.38
N LEU A 273 -20.10 -9.68 -9.88
CA LEU A 273 -19.66 -9.94 -8.51
C LEU A 273 -20.57 -9.27 -7.47
N TYR A 274 -21.00 -8.04 -7.75
CA TYR A 274 -21.93 -7.30 -6.90
C TYR A 274 -23.32 -7.97 -6.84
N GLU A 275 -23.87 -8.41 -7.97
CA GLU A 275 -25.14 -9.15 -8.01
C GLU A 275 -25.04 -10.49 -7.26
N ALA A 276 -23.92 -11.21 -7.44
CA ALA A 276 -23.69 -12.49 -6.76
C ALA A 276 -23.55 -12.37 -5.24
N LEU A 277 -23.27 -11.18 -4.71
CA LEU A 277 -23.30 -10.93 -3.27
C LEU A 277 -24.72 -10.88 -2.71
N GLY A 278 -25.73 -10.62 -3.55
CA GLY A 278 -27.13 -10.64 -3.15
C GLY A 278 -27.43 -9.73 -1.97
N LEU A 279 -26.95 -8.47 -2.02
CA LEU A 279 -27.06 -7.53 -0.91
C LEU A 279 -28.53 -7.19 -0.58
N GLN A 280 -29.12 -7.90 0.38
CA GLN A 280 -30.49 -7.64 0.82
C GLN A 280 -30.51 -6.50 1.85
N ARG A 281 -30.71 -5.26 1.38
CA ARG A 281 -30.79 -4.05 2.23
C ARG A 281 -29.58 -3.83 3.14
N ALA A 282 -28.42 -4.33 2.73
CA ALA A 282 -27.18 -4.15 3.48
C ALA A 282 -26.68 -2.71 3.29
N ARG A 283 -26.38 -2.03 4.40
CA ARG A 283 -25.76 -0.71 4.40
C ARG A 283 -24.28 -0.84 4.09
N VAL A 284 -23.85 -0.26 2.96
CA VAL A 284 -22.47 -0.31 2.49
C VAL A 284 -21.74 0.99 2.84
N ARG A 285 -20.54 0.86 3.38
CA ARG A 285 -19.67 1.99 3.73
C ARG A 285 -18.52 2.18 2.74
N ALA A 286 -18.03 1.09 2.15
CA ALA A 286 -17.03 1.18 1.09
C ALA A 286 -17.09 -0.03 0.16
N LEU A 287 -16.72 0.20 -1.10
CA LEU A 287 -16.49 -0.84 -2.10
C LEU A 287 -15.02 -0.83 -2.51
N VAL A 288 -14.36 -1.99 -2.43
CA VAL A 288 -12.96 -2.16 -2.82
C VAL A 288 -12.88 -3.16 -3.95
N LEU A 289 -12.42 -2.72 -5.12
CA LEU A 289 -12.07 -3.61 -6.24
C LEU A 289 -10.57 -3.86 -6.25
N ARG A 290 -10.17 -5.11 -6.43
CA ARG A 290 -8.77 -5.54 -6.51
C ARG A 290 -8.55 -6.39 -7.76
N ALA A 291 -7.55 -6.00 -8.55
CA ALA A 291 -7.04 -6.72 -9.71
C ALA A 291 -5.82 -7.54 -9.29
N GLU A 292 -5.91 -8.85 -9.45
CA GLU A 292 -4.90 -9.84 -9.07
C GLU A 292 -4.43 -10.64 -10.29
N GLY A 293 -3.28 -11.32 -10.14
CA GLY A 293 -2.68 -12.11 -11.23
C GLY A 293 -2.24 -11.23 -12.39
N LEU A 294 -1.49 -10.17 -12.09
CA LEU A 294 -1.06 -9.19 -13.09
C LEU A 294 0.02 -9.78 -14.00
N GLY A 295 -0.28 -9.82 -15.30
CA GLY A 295 0.63 -10.25 -16.36
C GLY A 295 1.00 -9.09 -17.30
N PRO A 296 2.09 -9.20 -18.08
CA PRO A 296 2.36 -8.27 -19.17
C PRO A 296 1.26 -8.39 -20.24
N ALA A 297 0.80 -7.25 -20.77
CA ALA A 297 -0.26 -7.21 -21.78
C ALA A 297 0.11 -7.98 -23.06
N GLU A 298 1.40 -8.06 -23.39
CA GLU A 298 1.92 -8.78 -24.56
C GLU A 298 1.69 -10.30 -24.50
N GLN A 299 1.51 -10.86 -23.30
CA GLN A 299 1.25 -12.29 -23.09
C GLN A 299 -0.25 -12.58 -22.89
N ALA A 300 -1.11 -11.57 -23.04
CA ALA A 300 -2.54 -11.74 -22.98
C ALA A 300 -3.02 -12.39 -24.30
N PHE A 301 -3.30 -13.69 -24.24
CA PHE A 301 -3.97 -14.37 -25.35
C PHE A 301 -5.43 -13.91 -25.39
N HIS A 302 -5.85 -13.39 -26.54
CA HIS A 302 -7.23 -12.99 -26.81
C HIS A 302 -7.77 -13.82 -27.97
N GLN A 303 -8.97 -14.37 -27.80
CA GLN A 303 -9.72 -14.89 -28.92
C GLN A 303 -10.33 -13.73 -29.70
N LEU A 304 -9.78 -13.47 -30.89
CA LEU A 304 -10.30 -12.44 -31.79
C LEU A 304 -11.81 -12.65 -32.03
N ALA A 305 -12.62 -11.72 -31.52
CA ALA A 305 -14.03 -11.63 -31.90
C ALA A 305 -14.12 -10.85 -33.22
N PHE A 306 -14.89 -11.35 -34.18
CA PHE A 306 -15.16 -10.66 -35.45
C PHE A 306 -16.15 -9.48 -35.31
N ASP A 307 -16.37 -8.97 -34.09
CA ASP A 307 -17.31 -7.89 -33.83
C ASP A 307 -16.61 -6.50 -33.93
N PRO A 308 -16.95 -5.66 -34.92
CA PRO A 308 -16.38 -4.32 -35.07
C PRO A 308 -16.76 -3.35 -33.94
N ALA A 309 -17.72 -3.68 -33.07
CA ALA A 309 -18.07 -2.87 -31.90
C ALA A 309 -16.97 -2.90 -30.82
N ASP A 310 -16.37 -4.06 -30.58
CA ASP A 310 -15.32 -4.23 -29.56
C ASP A 310 -14.07 -3.42 -29.92
N GLU A 311 -13.69 -3.42 -31.20
CA GLU A 311 -12.52 -2.68 -31.67
C GLU A 311 -12.69 -1.16 -31.52
N LYS A 312 -13.90 -0.65 -31.79
CA LYS A 312 -14.23 0.78 -31.60
C LYS A 312 -14.14 1.19 -30.14
N VAL A 313 -14.68 0.39 -29.21
CA VAL A 313 -14.64 0.68 -27.77
C VAL A 313 -13.20 0.75 -27.27
N ARG A 314 -12.32 -0.16 -27.73
CA ARG A 314 -10.90 -0.16 -27.36
C ARG A 314 -10.15 1.08 -27.86
N ARG A 315 -10.36 1.47 -29.13
CA ARG A 315 -9.76 2.72 -29.66
C ARG A 315 -10.23 3.96 -28.90
N ILE A 316 -11.50 3.99 -28.50
CA ILE A 316 -12.04 5.07 -27.66
C ILE A 316 -11.35 5.10 -26.29
N GLU A 317 -11.12 3.95 -25.65
CA GLU A 317 -10.40 3.89 -24.38
C GLU A 317 -8.96 4.42 -24.49
N GLU A 318 -8.23 4.07 -25.55
CA GLU A 318 -6.86 4.56 -25.78
C GLU A 318 -6.81 6.08 -26.01
N VAL A 319 -7.79 6.62 -26.74
CA VAL A 319 -7.92 8.08 -26.93
C VAL A 319 -8.28 8.76 -25.62
N ALA A 320 -9.21 8.19 -24.85
CA ALA A 320 -9.61 8.71 -23.55
C ALA A 320 -8.45 8.72 -22.56
N ASP A 321 -7.62 7.67 -22.54
CA ASP A 321 -6.44 7.61 -21.67
C ASP A 321 -5.37 8.62 -22.08
N ARG A 322 -5.13 8.83 -23.38
CA ARG A 322 -4.25 9.91 -23.86
C ARG A 322 -4.74 11.29 -23.43
N ALA A 323 -6.05 11.52 -23.50
CA ALA A 323 -6.65 12.77 -23.01
C ALA A 323 -6.48 12.92 -21.49
N ARG A 324 -6.69 11.86 -20.70
CA ARG A 324 -6.47 11.88 -19.24
C ARG A 324 -5.02 12.10 -18.85
N ALA A 325 -4.07 11.53 -19.59
CA ALA A 325 -2.65 11.75 -19.35
C ALA A 325 -2.24 13.21 -19.55
N ARG A 326 -2.86 13.91 -20.51
CA ARG A 326 -2.54 15.30 -20.84
C ARG A 326 -3.33 16.33 -20.01
N PHE A 327 -4.60 16.07 -19.72
CA PHE A 327 -5.53 17.04 -19.14
C PHE A 327 -6.04 16.64 -17.75
N GLY A 328 -5.56 15.52 -17.20
CA GLY A 328 -5.91 15.03 -15.88
C GLY A 328 -7.04 13.99 -15.87
N PRO A 329 -7.26 13.32 -14.72
CA PRO A 329 -8.13 12.14 -14.62
C PRO A 329 -9.61 12.42 -14.88
N ARG A 330 -10.05 13.68 -14.74
CA ARG A 330 -11.43 14.11 -14.99
C ARG A 330 -11.69 14.58 -16.44
N ALA A 331 -10.67 14.58 -17.30
CA ALA A 331 -10.80 15.09 -18.67
C ALA A 331 -11.80 14.30 -19.52
N VAL A 332 -11.87 12.97 -19.31
CA VAL A 332 -12.84 12.09 -19.98
C VAL A 332 -13.41 11.12 -18.97
N MET A 333 -14.71 11.21 -18.72
CA MET A 333 -15.43 10.31 -17.82
C MET A 333 -16.68 9.73 -18.50
N PRO A 334 -17.11 8.51 -18.14
CA PRO A 334 -18.42 8.01 -18.52
C PRO A 334 -19.52 9.02 -18.16
N GLY A 335 -20.49 9.22 -19.06
CA GLY A 335 -21.57 10.20 -18.84
C GLY A 335 -22.39 9.96 -17.57
N THR A 336 -22.48 8.71 -17.11
CA THR A 336 -23.09 8.31 -15.84
C THR A 336 -22.35 8.80 -14.60
N LEU A 337 -21.10 9.27 -14.74
CA LEU A 337 -20.28 9.84 -13.66
C LEU A 337 -20.13 11.37 -13.77
N ALA A 338 -20.74 12.01 -14.78
CA ALA A 338 -20.63 13.45 -15.02
C ALA A 338 -21.65 14.31 -14.25
N ALA A 339 -22.50 13.69 -13.43
CA ALA A 339 -23.54 14.33 -12.62
C ALA A 339 -23.13 14.46 -11.15
#